data_AF-A0A433DXV2-F1
#
_entry.id   AF-A0A433DXV2-F1
#
_cell.length_a   1.000
_cell.length_b   1.000
_cell.length_c   1.000
_cell.angle_alpha   90.00
_cell.angle_beta   90.00
_cell.angle_gamma   90.00
#
_symmetry.space_group_name_H-M   'P 1'
#
loop_
_entity.id
_entity.type
_entity.pdbx_description
1 polymer ?
#
loop_
_entity_poly.entity_id
_entity_poly.type
_entity_poly.pdbx_seq_one_letter_code
_entity_poly.pdbx_strand_id
1 'polypeptide(L)'
;MVSTRARAGQADAPDSLWGRAPYPVLVADVHGAVLQRNAAAGHLLPAAEPGALLADTVPHWLQAAHCALAVPRPQDVAETAEPLRGAIGERRFEAHPTVRDDGSVAWWLVDDTDRQLAEEALTMERERTAFLAAASSALLASLNLGRCMEVTAQLAAENLADAALVIAPTRGSRLPVVTCLRGGAPAPSTVTADPDGIPGLGEALRGFPPVPSRWIDPAAAPAWMMPEGFGPVGSMVITPLPGHGVPAGALVLLRKSDTEAFSSEEEVFARLFAARAGAALSAARLYAEQTAISDVLMQELLPPVLHHISGVDYAGRYRPAADHERIGGDFYDVHPAAVEGEASLVSLGDVCGKGLEAAVLTGKIRNTLHALLPMADDHQRMLTLLNTALLSSHHTRFATMVLASAVRRENAVDLRLTSGGHPSPLIVRTDGTVEEADTHGTLIGALPTVSATTATATLAPGESCVLYTDGITEAKGGPLGNAQFGEARLKRALAQCAGMPAEGIAEHVQMLADQWLNGRSHDDIAVVVISAPRTHHLSAVDGHTRGRYTA
;
A
#
# COMPACT_ATOMS: atom_id res chain seq x y z
N MET A 1 -32.87 -1.38 103.15
CA MET A 1 -33.21 -2.77 103.55
C MET A 1 -34.06 -3.40 102.44
N VAL A 2 -33.79 -4.67 102.09
CA VAL A 2 -34.74 -5.70 101.57
C VAL A 2 -35.73 -5.25 100.46
N SER A 3 -35.58 -5.56 99.17
CA SER A 3 -35.43 -6.84 98.43
C SER A 3 -36.74 -7.63 98.17
N THR A 4 -36.88 -8.09 96.90
CA THR A 4 -37.92 -8.98 96.28
C THR A 4 -39.25 -8.33 95.82
N ARG A 5 -39.98 -8.81 94.77
CA ARG A 5 -39.77 -9.94 93.83
C ARG A 5 -40.49 -9.80 92.45
N ALA A 6 -39.71 -9.96 91.36
CA ALA A 6 -39.95 -10.78 90.14
C ALA A 6 -41.24 -10.73 89.26
N ARG A 7 -41.01 -10.53 87.94
CA ARG A 7 -41.54 -11.31 86.79
C ARG A 7 -40.39 -11.34 85.74
N ALA A 8 -39.86 -12.51 85.35
CA ALA A 8 -40.32 -13.32 84.22
C ALA A 8 -40.39 -12.51 82.90
N GLY A 9 -39.63 -12.82 81.85
CA GLY A 9 -38.70 -13.93 81.64
C GLY A 9 -38.38 -14.06 80.16
N GLN A 10 -37.54 -13.16 79.65
CA GLN A 10 -37.16 -13.09 78.24
C GLN A 10 -35.81 -13.79 78.08
N ALA A 11 -35.79 -14.88 77.30
CA ALA A 11 -34.59 -15.68 77.10
C ALA A 11 -33.68 -14.99 76.07
N ASP A 12 -32.72 -14.19 76.55
CA ASP A 12 -31.55 -13.81 75.75
C ASP A 12 -30.76 -15.08 75.40
N ALA A 13 -30.93 -15.53 74.15
CA ALA A 13 -30.03 -16.49 73.50
C ALA A 13 -28.86 -15.69 72.85
N PRO A 14 -27.69 -16.30 72.70
CA PRO A 14 -26.41 -15.61 72.89
C PRO A 14 -26.08 -14.57 71.81
N ASP A 15 -25.21 -13.61 72.21
CA ASP A 15 -24.53 -12.64 71.34
C ASP A 15 -23.99 -13.33 70.07
N SER A 16 -24.77 -13.21 69.00
CA SER A 16 -24.36 -13.73 67.69
C SER A 16 -23.30 -12.78 67.13
N LEU A 17 -22.07 -13.28 66.97
CA LEU A 17 -20.90 -12.49 66.51
C LEU A 17 -21.15 -11.73 65.19
N TRP A 18 -22.11 -12.17 64.38
CA TRP A 18 -22.50 -11.57 63.10
C TRP A 18 -23.65 -10.54 63.19
N GLY A 19 -24.31 -10.38 64.35
CA GLY A 19 -25.36 -9.38 64.55
C GLY A 19 -24.88 -7.93 64.42
N ARG A 20 -23.57 -7.71 64.61
CA ARG A 20 -22.86 -6.43 64.37
C ARG A 20 -21.94 -6.45 63.15
N ALA A 21 -22.00 -7.47 62.30
CA ALA A 21 -21.18 -7.53 61.10
C ALA A 21 -21.55 -6.37 60.14
N PRO A 22 -20.57 -5.77 59.42
CA PRO A 22 -20.84 -4.71 58.46
C PRO A 22 -21.52 -5.21 57.17
N TYR A 23 -21.52 -6.52 56.95
CA TYR A 23 -22.16 -7.17 55.80
C TYR A 23 -23.60 -7.60 56.15
N PRO A 24 -24.56 -7.51 55.22
CA PRO A 24 -25.86 -8.17 55.34
C PRO A 24 -25.72 -9.68 55.59
N VAL A 25 -26.33 -10.16 56.67
CA VAL A 25 -26.40 -11.60 57.01
C VAL A 25 -27.85 -12.03 57.22
N LEU A 26 -28.25 -13.08 56.50
CA LEU A 26 -29.57 -13.71 56.56
C LEU A 26 -29.42 -15.20 56.88
N VAL A 27 -30.06 -15.70 57.94
CA VAL A 27 -30.01 -17.10 58.36
C VAL A 27 -31.35 -17.75 58.05
N ALA A 28 -31.35 -18.87 57.32
CA ALA A 28 -32.55 -19.65 57.01
C ALA A 28 -32.36 -21.14 57.31
N ASP A 29 -33.45 -21.84 57.64
CA ASP A 29 -33.44 -23.29 57.85
C ASP A 29 -33.36 -24.08 56.52
N VAL A 30 -33.27 -25.41 56.62
CA VAL A 30 -33.22 -26.32 55.45
C VAL A 30 -34.47 -26.28 54.55
N HIS A 31 -35.57 -25.68 55.01
CA HIS A 31 -36.81 -25.51 54.26
C HIS A 31 -36.97 -24.10 53.66
N GLY A 32 -36.01 -23.21 53.93
CA GLY A 32 -36.02 -21.83 53.44
C GLY A 32 -36.87 -20.88 54.27
N ALA A 33 -37.23 -21.22 55.51
CA ALA A 33 -37.79 -20.26 56.44
C ALA A 33 -36.66 -19.43 57.08
N VAL A 34 -36.80 -18.10 57.06
CA VAL A 34 -35.85 -17.18 57.70
C VAL A 34 -35.91 -17.37 59.21
N LEU A 35 -34.78 -17.75 59.80
CA LEU A 35 -34.63 -17.87 61.25
C LEU A 35 -34.24 -16.53 61.87
N GLN A 36 -33.25 -15.84 61.29
CA GLN A 36 -32.66 -14.61 61.85
C GLN A 36 -32.08 -13.74 60.74
N ARG A 37 -31.99 -12.43 60.97
CA ARG A 37 -31.31 -11.45 60.09
C ARG A 37 -30.59 -10.40 60.91
N ASN A 38 -29.51 -9.81 60.40
CA ASN A 38 -28.92 -8.62 61.01
C ASN A 38 -29.55 -7.32 60.47
N ALA A 39 -29.15 -6.17 61.02
CA ALA A 39 -29.70 -4.87 60.62
C ALA A 39 -29.41 -4.53 59.15
N ALA A 40 -28.21 -4.84 58.65
CA ALA A 40 -27.81 -4.61 57.26
C ALA A 40 -28.67 -5.44 56.28
N ALA A 41 -28.95 -6.71 56.59
CA ALA A 41 -29.90 -7.53 55.84
C ALA A 41 -31.34 -6.98 55.91
N GLY A 42 -31.74 -6.38 57.03
CA GLY A 42 -33.03 -5.69 57.14
C GLY A 42 -33.21 -4.50 56.21
N HIS A 43 -32.13 -3.75 55.95
CA HIS A 43 -32.17 -2.62 55.01
C HIS A 43 -32.13 -3.08 53.55
N LEU A 44 -31.45 -4.19 53.26
CA LEU A 44 -31.30 -4.73 51.91
C LEU A 44 -32.50 -5.60 51.47
N LEU A 45 -33.10 -6.35 52.39
CA LEU A 45 -34.17 -7.32 52.18
C LEU A 45 -35.27 -7.13 53.24
N PRO A 46 -36.03 -6.01 53.19
CA PRO A 46 -36.99 -5.65 54.26
C PRO A 46 -38.18 -6.62 54.40
N ALA A 47 -38.44 -7.45 53.38
CA ALA A 47 -39.49 -8.47 53.44
C ALA A 47 -39.05 -9.76 54.17
N ALA A 48 -37.74 -10.01 54.29
CA ALA A 48 -37.18 -11.27 54.79
C ALA A 48 -37.16 -11.34 56.32
N GLU A 49 -38.32 -11.13 56.96
CA GLU A 49 -38.47 -11.18 58.41
C GLU A 49 -38.40 -12.62 58.98
N PRO A 50 -37.97 -12.81 60.25
CA PRO A 50 -38.01 -14.11 60.91
C PRO A 50 -39.40 -14.77 60.83
N GLY A 51 -39.44 -16.00 60.32
CA GLY A 51 -40.65 -16.77 60.03
C GLY A 51 -41.18 -16.64 58.60
N ALA A 52 -40.65 -15.72 57.77
CA ALA A 52 -41.01 -15.62 56.35
C ALA A 52 -40.22 -16.62 55.49
N LEU A 53 -40.75 -16.98 54.32
CA LEU A 53 -40.08 -17.88 53.39
C LEU A 53 -39.17 -17.11 52.42
N LEU A 54 -37.96 -17.62 52.17
CA LEU A 54 -37.02 -17.06 51.19
C LEU A 54 -37.67 -16.95 49.79
N ALA A 55 -38.51 -17.92 49.42
CA ALA A 55 -39.23 -17.94 48.14
C ALA A 55 -40.05 -16.67 47.87
N ASP A 56 -40.57 -16.03 48.92
CA ASP A 56 -41.46 -14.87 48.82
C ASP A 56 -40.74 -13.55 49.15
N THR A 57 -39.48 -13.61 49.63
CA THR A 57 -38.83 -12.48 50.32
C THR A 57 -37.42 -12.14 49.86
N VAL A 58 -36.76 -13.00 49.08
CA VAL A 58 -35.45 -12.72 48.47
C VAL A 58 -35.48 -12.93 46.96
N PRO A 59 -34.56 -12.32 46.19
CA PRO A 59 -34.48 -12.56 44.76
C PRO A 59 -34.28 -14.04 44.41
N HIS A 60 -34.90 -14.48 43.31
CA HIS A 60 -34.93 -15.88 42.87
C HIS A 60 -33.56 -16.57 42.82
N TRP A 61 -32.48 -15.84 42.49
CA TRP A 61 -31.13 -16.41 42.45
C TRP A 61 -30.64 -16.88 43.84
N LEU A 62 -30.96 -16.12 44.91
CA LEU A 62 -30.57 -16.46 46.28
C LEU A 62 -31.46 -17.57 46.87
N GLN A 63 -32.74 -17.57 46.53
CA GLN A 63 -33.66 -18.67 46.81
C GLN A 63 -33.17 -19.98 46.15
N ALA A 64 -32.89 -19.95 44.85
CA ALA A 64 -32.43 -21.12 44.10
C ALA A 64 -31.10 -21.66 44.64
N ALA A 65 -30.19 -20.77 45.03
CA ALA A 65 -28.94 -21.14 45.69
C ALA A 65 -29.17 -21.88 47.02
N HIS A 66 -30.14 -21.43 47.82
CA HIS A 66 -30.52 -22.07 49.08
C HIS A 66 -31.16 -23.45 48.87
N CYS A 67 -32.09 -23.57 47.92
CA CYS A 67 -32.63 -24.88 47.54
C CYS A 67 -31.55 -25.85 47.03
N ALA A 68 -30.55 -25.35 46.29
CA ALA A 68 -29.46 -26.16 45.77
C ALA A 68 -28.45 -26.64 46.84
N LEU A 69 -28.39 -25.96 48.00
CA LEU A 69 -27.60 -26.38 49.17
C LEU A 69 -28.36 -27.36 50.07
N ALA A 70 -29.69 -27.28 50.12
CA ALA A 70 -30.53 -28.20 50.89
C ALA A 70 -30.61 -29.62 50.30
N VAL A 71 -30.22 -29.81 49.03
CA VAL A 71 -30.15 -31.13 48.39
C VAL A 71 -28.77 -31.77 48.63
N PRO A 72 -28.70 -32.97 49.26
CA PRO A 72 -27.42 -33.63 49.51
C PRO A 72 -26.75 -34.05 48.20
N ARG A 73 -25.57 -33.49 47.91
CA ARG A 73 -24.73 -33.90 46.77
C ARG A 73 -23.95 -35.17 47.11
N PRO A 74 -23.76 -36.11 46.17
CA PRO A 74 -22.80 -37.21 46.33
C PRO A 74 -21.38 -36.65 46.53
N GLN A 75 -20.56 -37.37 47.31
CA GLN A 75 -19.35 -36.83 47.94
C GLN A 75 -18.14 -36.56 47.01
N ASP A 76 -18.25 -36.86 45.71
CA ASP A 76 -17.12 -36.83 44.75
C ASP A 76 -17.10 -35.61 43.79
N VAL A 77 -17.82 -34.52 44.10
CA VAL A 77 -17.73 -33.26 43.33
C VAL A 77 -17.15 -32.14 44.19
N ALA A 78 -15.84 -32.22 44.40
CA ALA A 78 -15.04 -31.14 44.94
C ALA A 78 -14.55 -30.20 43.82
N GLU A 79 -14.41 -28.91 44.18
CA GLU A 79 -13.76 -27.83 43.43
C GLU A 79 -14.51 -27.22 42.22
N THR A 80 -14.44 -25.88 42.14
CA THR A 80 -15.06 -24.99 41.12
C THR A 80 -16.60 -24.93 41.07
N ALA A 81 -17.25 -24.70 42.21
CA ALA A 81 -18.55 -24.02 42.18
C ALA A 81 -18.32 -22.52 41.90
N GLU A 82 -18.96 -21.96 40.86
CA GLU A 82 -18.93 -20.51 40.63
C GLU A 82 -19.49 -19.75 41.84
N PRO A 83 -18.93 -18.56 42.18
CA PRO A 83 -19.46 -17.74 43.25
C PRO A 83 -20.91 -17.34 42.96
N LEU A 84 -21.78 -17.56 43.96
CA LEU A 84 -23.22 -17.31 43.83
C LEU A 84 -23.47 -15.81 43.78
N ARG A 85 -23.83 -15.29 42.60
CA ARG A 85 -23.97 -13.85 42.36
C ARG A 85 -25.35 -13.50 41.81
N GLY A 86 -25.80 -12.29 42.11
CA GLY A 86 -26.98 -11.71 41.47
C GLY A 86 -27.27 -10.28 41.90
N ALA A 87 -28.29 -9.69 41.28
CA ALA A 87 -28.73 -8.33 41.58
C ALA A 87 -29.69 -8.30 42.79
N ILE A 88 -29.62 -7.25 43.59
CA ILE A 88 -30.61 -6.86 44.60
C ILE A 88 -30.84 -5.36 44.45
N GLY A 89 -31.91 -4.99 43.73
CA GLY A 89 -32.06 -3.62 43.20
C GLY A 89 -30.97 -3.31 42.19
N GLU A 90 -30.45 -2.08 42.23
CA GLU A 90 -29.37 -1.58 41.35
C GLU A 90 -27.97 -2.12 41.67
N ARG A 91 -27.82 -2.97 42.70
CA ARG A 91 -26.53 -3.45 43.21
C ARG A 91 -26.32 -4.93 42.94
N ARG A 92 -25.07 -5.32 42.71
CA ARG A 92 -24.63 -6.70 42.52
C ARG A 92 -24.05 -7.24 43.83
N PHE A 93 -24.46 -8.43 44.24
CA PHE A 93 -23.97 -9.08 45.44
C PHE A 93 -23.40 -10.47 45.14
N GLU A 94 -22.35 -10.83 45.87
CA GLU A 94 -21.88 -12.22 46.02
C GLU A 94 -22.39 -12.80 47.35
N ALA A 95 -22.94 -14.01 47.31
CA ALA A 95 -23.54 -14.69 48.44
C ALA A 95 -22.67 -15.88 48.89
N HIS A 96 -22.12 -15.78 50.09
CA HIS A 96 -21.31 -16.84 50.68
C HIS A 96 -22.15 -17.62 51.72
N PRO A 97 -22.40 -18.92 51.52
CA PRO A 97 -23.11 -19.74 52.49
C PRO A 97 -22.17 -20.21 53.61
N THR A 98 -22.66 -20.24 54.85
CA THR A 98 -22.05 -20.94 55.98
C THR A 98 -23.09 -21.87 56.58
N VAL A 99 -22.91 -23.18 56.37
CA VAL A 99 -23.77 -24.21 56.97
C VAL A 99 -23.41 -24.35 58.46
N ARG A 100 -24.43 -24.45 59.31
CA ARG A 100 -24.31 -24.55 60.77
C ARG A 100 -24.60 -25.97 61.25
N ASP A 101 -24.20 -26.30 62.47
CA ASP A 101 -24.36 -27.64 63.08
C ASP A 101 -25.83 -28.10 63.18
N ASP A 102 -26.79 -27.14 63.19
CA ASP A 102 -28.24 -27.38 63.19
C ASP A 102 -28.83 -27.55 61.76
N GLY A 103 -27.99 -27.54 60.73
CA GLY A 103 -28.37 -27.62 59.32
C GLY A 103 -28.85 -26.29 58.72
N SER A 104 -28.98 -25.22 59.52
CA SER A 104 -29.32 -23.90 58.97
C SER A 104 -28.16 -23.28 58.19
N VAL A 105 -28.49 -22.40 57.24
CA VAL A 105 -27.52 -21.71 56.38
C VAL A 105 -27.52 -20.23 56.71
N ALA A 106 -26.36 -19.69 57.07
CA ALA A 106 -26.11 -18.26 57.15
C ALA A 106 -25.56 -17.75 55.81
N TRP A 107 -26.30 -16.86 55.16
CA TRP A 107 -25.93 -16.19 53.92
C TRP A 107 -25.27 -14.84 54.23
N TRP A 108 -24.01 -14.70 53.84
CA TRP A 108 -23.29 -13.44 53.88
C TRP A 108 -23.34 -12.79 52.49
N LEU A 109 -23.90 -11.60 52.38
CA LEU A 109 -23.97 -10.87 51.10
C LEU A 109 -22.89 -9.80 51.08
N VAL A 110 -21.99 -9.86 50.10
CA VAL A 110 -20.92 -8.88 49.88
C VAL A 110 -21.28 -8.05 48.66
N ASP A 111 -21.31 -6.72 48.80
CA ASP A 111 -21.54 -5.79 47.68
C ASP A 111 -20.31 -5.82 46.77
N ASP A 112 -20.56 -6.17 45.51
CA ASP A 112 -19.55 -6.45 44.49
C ASP A 112 -19.69 -5.52 43.28
N THR A 113 -20.59 -4.52 43.38
CA THR A 113 -20.99 -3.63 42.29
C THR A 113 -19.79 -2.88 41.69
N ASP A 114 -18.97 -2.24 42.53
CA ASP A 114 -17.81 -1.47 42.08
C ASP A 114 -16.74 -2.35 41.40
N ARG A 115 -16.57 -3.60 41.86
CA ARG A 115 -15.62 -4.54 41.26
C ARG A 115 -16.12 -5.03 39.90
N GLN A 116 -17.41 -5.37 39.77
CA GLN A 116 -17.98 -5.77 38.49
C GLN A 116 -17.92 -4.64 37.47
N LEU A 117 -18.28 -3.41 37.85
CA LEU A 117 -18.16 -2.24 36.97
C LEU A 117 -16.70 -2.00 36.53
N ALA A 118 -15.73 -2.18 37.42
CA ALA A 118 -14.31 -2.08 37.08
C ALA A 118 -13.81 -3.22 36.16
N GLU A 119 -14.32 -4.44 36.33
CA GLU A 119 -13.99 -5.60 35.48
C GLU A 119 -14.64 -5.49 34.09
N GLU A 120 -15.88 -5.04 34.00
CA GLU A 120 -16.58 -4.73 32.75
C GLU A 120 -15.86 -3.60 31.99
N ALA A 121 -15.53 -2.49 32.66
CA ALA A 121 -14.78 -1.38 32.07
C ALA A 121 -13.38 -1.80 31.59
N LEU A 122 -12.65 -2.58 32.39
CA LEU A 122 -11.33 -3.11 31.99
C LEU A 122 -11.42 -4.07 30.80
N THR A 123 -12.49 -4.87 30.72
CA THR A 123 -12.72 -5.79 29.59
C THR A 123 -13.02 -5.00 28.32
N MET A 124 -13.93 -4.02 28.39
CA MET A 124 -14.23 -3.12 27.27
C MET A 124 -12.99 -2.36 26.78
N GLU A 125 -12.15 -1.86 27.69
CA GLU A 125 -10.93 -1.12 27.29
C GLU A 125 -9.84 -2.03 26.70
N ARG A 126 -9.78 -3.30 27.13
CA ARG A 126 -8.94 -4.33 26.49
C ARG A 126 -9.42 -4.65 25.08
N GLU A 127 -10.72 -4.82 24.87
CA GLU A 127 -11.32 -5.06 23.56
C GLU A 127 -11.08 -3.86 22.61
N ARG A 128 -11.34 -2.64 23.08
CA ARG A 128 -11.02 -1.38 22.39
C ARG A 128 -9.54 -1.33 21.97
N THR A 129 -8.63 -1.66 22.88
CA THR A 129 -7.18 -1.68 22.61
C THR A 129 -6.79 -2.75 21.59
N ALA A 130 -7.35 -3.96 21.71
CA ALA A 130 -7.10 -5.07 20.79
C ALA A 130 -7.60 -4.78 19.37
N PHE A 131 -8.82 -4.22 19.23
CA PHE A 131 -9.34 -3.75 17.95
C PHE A 131 -8.43 -2.70 17.32
N LEU A 132 -8.00 -1.68 18.08
CA LEU A 132 -7.15 -0.62 17.56
C LEU A 132 -5.76 -1.13 17.12
N ALA A 133 -5.24 -2.17 17.76
CA ALA A 133 -4.01 -2.84 17.34
C ALA A 133 -4.21 -3.69 16.06
N ALA A 134 -5.28 -4.48 16.00
CA ALA A 134 -5.63 -5.27 14.82
C ALA A 134 -5.89 -4.38 13.59
N ALA A 135 -6.60 -3.26 13.78
CA ALA A 135 -6.84 -2.26 12.75
C ALA A 135 -5.52 -1.68 12.21
N SER A 136 -4.60 -1.25 13.10
CA SER A 136 -3.27 -0.79 12.67
C SER A 136 -2.52 -1.83 11.84
N SER A 137 -2.57 -3.12 12.23
CA SER A 137 -1.89 -4.18 11.48
C SER A 137 -2.52 -4.43 10.10
N ALA A 138 -3.85 -4.45 10.00
CA ALA A 138 -4.56 -4.64 8.74
C ALA A 138 -4.38 -3.44 7.78
N LEU A 139 -4.38 -2.22 8.31
CA LEU A 139 -4.25 -0.99 7.53
C LEU A 139 -2.83 -0.76 6.99
N LEU A 140 -1.80 -1.22 7.72
CA LEU A 140 -0.40 -1.12 7.29
C LEU A 140 0.06 -2.29 6.39
N ALA A 141 -0.78 -3.32 6.19
CA ALA A 141 -0.47 -4.46 5.33
C ALA A 141 -0.49 -4.13 3.82
N SER A 142 -0.90 -2.92 3.43
CA SER A 142 -1.02 -2.46 2.05
C SER A 142 -0.60 -0.99 1.92
N LEU A 143 0.14 -0.65 0.87
CA LEU A 143 0.41 0.73 0.45
C LEU A 143 -0.51 1.19 -0.70
N ASN A 144 -1.51 0.40 -1.08
CA ASN A 144 -2.54 0.80 -2.03
C ASN A 144 -3.66 1.59 -1.34
N LEU A 145 -3.84 2.85 -1.74
CA LEU A 145 -4.82 3.78 -1.16
C LEU A 145 -6.26 3.22 -1.17
N GLY A 146 -6.72 2.65 -2.30
CA GLY A 146 -8.07 2.09 -2.41
C GLY A 146 -8.28 0.92 -1.45
N ARG A 147 -7.29 0.04 -1.32
CA ARG A 147 -7.35 -1.08 -0.37
C ARG A 147 -7.33 -0.61 1.09
N CYS A 148 -6.59 0.45 1.42
CA CYS A 148 -6.64 1.06 2.74
C CYS A 148 -8.02 1.67 3.04
N MET A 149 -8.70 2.26 2.04
CA MET A 149 -10.09 2.76 2.19
C MET A 149 -11.08 1.62 2.42
N GLU A 150 -10.99 0.53 1.65
CA GLU A 150 -11.77 -0.71 1.83
C GLU A 150 -11.65 -1.27 3.24
N VAL A 151 -10.41 -1.50 3.71
CA VAL A 151 -10.14 -2.03 5.05
C VAL A 151 -10.62 -1.06 6.15
N THR A 152 -10.45 0.25 5.95
CA THR A 152 -10.95 1.26 6.90
C THR A 152 -12.48 1.22 7.00
N ALA A 153 -13.19 1.19 5.86
CA ALA A 153 -14.65 1.15 5.84
C ALA A 153 -15.20 -0.14 6.45
N GLN A 154 -14.59 -1.29 6.14
CA GLN A 154 -14.99 -2.58 6.68
C GLN A 154 -14.81 -2.63 8.22
N LEU A 155 -13.62 -2.32 8.73
CA LEU A 155 -13.36 -2.35 10.18
C LEU A 155 -14.27 -1.39 10.96
N ALA A 156 -14.57 -0.22 10.39
CA ALA A 156 -15.49 0.75 10.97
C ALA A 156 -16.95 0.26 10.99
N ALA A 157 -17.42 -0.36 9.90
CA ALA A 157 -18.78 -0.93 9.83
C ALA A 157 -18.94 -2.19 10.69
N GLU A 158 -17.87 -2.95 10.95
CA GLU A 158 -17.90 -4.10 11.84
C GLU A 158 -17.91 -3.70 13.33
N ASN A 159 -17.16 -2.65 13.72
CA ASN A 159 -16.83 -2.39 15.13
C ASN A 159 -17.37 -1.06 15.67
N LEU A 160 -17.68 -0.06 14.83
CA LEU A 160 -18.06 1.30 15.29
C LEU A 160 -19.53 1.64 15.02
N ALA A 161 -20.07 1.20 13.88
CA ALA A 161 -21.37 1.67 13.36
C ALA A 161 -22.12 0.57 12.59
N ASP A 162 -23.34 0.85 12.12
CA ASP A 162 -24.08 -0.08 11.25
C ASP A 162 -23.62 0.01 9.79
N ALA A 163 -23.09 1.17 9.40
CA ALA A 163 -22.39 1.41 8.15
C ALA A 163 -21.29 2.46 8.32
N ALA A 164 -20.30 2.40 7.44
CA ALA A 164 -19.22 3.38 7.38
C ALA A 164 -18.93 3.80 5.94
N LEU A 165 -18.57 5.07 5.75
CA LEU A 165 -18.08 5.61 4.49
C LEU A 165 -16.70 6.23 4.69
N VAL A 166 -15.78 5.94 3.79
CA VAL A 166 -14.44 6.53 3.76
C VAL A 166 -14.33 7.37 2.49
N ILE A 167 -14.13 8.67 2.67
CA ILE A 167 -14.14 9.67 1.59
C ILE A 167 -12.72 10.24 1.46
N ALA A 168 -12.10 10.03 0.30
CA ALA A 168 -10.77 10.57 0.02
C ALA A 168 -10.85 12.05 -0.42
N PRO A 169 -9.85 12.89 -0.07
CA PRO A 169 -9.79 14.28 -0.49
C PRO A 169 -9.38 14.37 -1.96
N THR A 170 -9.90 15.37 -2.66
CA THR A 170 -9.80 15.50 -4.11
C THR A 170 -9.83 16.98 -4.50
N ARG A 171 -9.18 17.33 -5.61
CA ARG A 171 -9.21 18.71 -6.16
C ARG A 171 -10.40 18.84 -7.11
N GLY A 172 -11.60 18.89 -6.55
CA GLY A 172 -12.85 19.08 -7.28
C GLY A 172 -14.03 18.36 -6.61
N SER A 173 -15.18 18.35 -7.29
CA SER A 173 -16.42 17.73 -6.78
C SER A 173 -16.48 16.20 -6.92
N ARG A 174 -15.50 15.55 -7.57
CA ARG A 174 -15.44 14.10 -7.77
C ARG A 174 -14.78 13.39 -6.57
N LEU A 175 -15.58 13.02 -5.59
CA LEU A 175 -15.19 12.34 -4.37
C LEU A 175 -15.02 10.82 -4.60
N PRO A 176 -13.84 10.22 -4.38
CA PRO A 176 -13.72 8.77 -4.22
C PRO A 176 -14.31 8.36 -2.88
N VAL A 177 -15.25 7.42 -2.89
CA VAL A 177 -15.99 6.99 -1.70
C VAL A 177 -15.98 5.47 -1.63
N VAL A 178 -15.59 4.91 -0.49
CA VAL A 178 -15.82 3.50 -0.17
C VAL A 178 -16.91 3.42 0.89
N THR A 179 -17.98 2.69 0.60
CA THR A 179 -19.09 2.46 1.53
C THR A 179 -19.07 1.00 2.00
N CYS A 180 -19.30 0.74 3.28
CA CYS A 180 -19.44 -0.62 3.80
C CYS A 180 -20.61 -0.72 4.79
N LEU A 181 -21.39 -1.79 4.68
CA LEU A 181 -22.43 -2.19 5.65
C LEU A 181 -21.83 -3.19 6.65
N ARG A 182 -22.33 -3.21 7.89
CA ARG A 182 -21.96 -4.23 8.87
C ARG A 182 -22.24 -5.64 8.33
N GLY A 183 -21.20 -6.47 8.24
CA GLY A 183 -21.28 -7.83 7.67
C GLY A 183 -21.38 -7.88 6.14
N GLY A 184 -21.27 -6.74 5.44
CA GLY A 184 -21.20 -6.64 3.99
C GLY A 184 -19.77 -6.51 3.47
N ALA A 185 -19.61 -6.54 2.14
CA ALA A 185 -18.35 -6.23 1.48
C ALA A 185 -18.21 -4.70 1.26
N PRO A 186 -16.99 -4.14 1.30
CA PRO A 186 -16.78 -2.74 0.96
C PRO A 186 -17.01 -2.51 -0.54
N ALA A 187 -17.74 -1.44 -0.87
CA ALA A 187 -18.12 -1.04 -2.21
C ALA A 187 -17.44 0.29 -2.60
N PRO A 188 -16.41 0.28 -3.46
CA PRO A 188 -15.79 1.50 -3.98
C PRO A 188 -16.66 2.15 -5.05
N SER A 189 -16.73 3.48 -5.01
CA SER A 189 -17.52 4.31 -5.93
C SER A 189 -16.87 5.69 -6.14
N THR A 190 -17.41 6.49 -7.05
CA THR A 190 -17.03 7.91 -7.19
C THR A 190 -18.28 8.75 -7.36
N VAL A 191 -18.47 9.70 -6.45
CA VAL A 191 -19.64 10.57 -6.40
C VAL A 191 -19.26 11.97 -6.86
N THR A 192 -20.19 12.68 -7.52
CA THR A 192 -20.02 14.11 -7.80
C THR A 192 -20.89 14.92 -6.84
N ALA A 193 -20.28 15.59 -5.87
CA ALA A 193 -20.95 16.35 -4.81
C ALA A 193 -20.10 17.55 -4.35
N ASP A 194 -20.74 18.53 -3.71
CA ASP A 194 -20.05 19.61 -3.00
C ASP A 194 -19.94 19.24 -1.50
N PRO A 195 -18.74 19.04 -0.94
CA PRO A 195 -18.57 18.72 0.48
C PRO A 195 -19.01 19.83 1.43
N ASP A 196 -18.96 21.09 1.00
CA ASP A 196 -19.36 22.24 1.84
C ASP A 196 -20.88 22.35 1.96
N GLY A 197 -21.64 21.63 1.12
CA GLY A 197 -23.08 21.47 1.25
C GLY A 197 -23.52 20.44 2.32
N ILE A 198 -22.58 19.76 3.00
CA ILE A 198 -22.86 18.68 3.95
C ILE A 198 -22.25 19.04 5.31
N PRO A 199 -23.07 19.25 6.37
CA PRO A 199 -22.59 19.71 7.67
C PRO A 199 -21.48 18.82 8.25
N GLY A 200 -20.30 19.40 8.51
CA GLY A 200 -19.15 18.70 9.09
C GLY A 200 -18.26 17.96 8.08
N LEU A 201 -18.71 17.71 6.84
CA LEU A 201 -17.90 16.99 5.85
C LEU A 201 -16.83 17.89 5.22
N GLY A 202 -17.20 19.10 4.81
CA GLY A 202 -16.25 20.10 4.31
C GLY A 202 -15.19 20.47 5.35
N GLU A 203 -15.60 20.57 6.63
CA GLU A 203 -14.70 20.74 7.77
C GLU A 203 -13.74 19.55 7.93
N ALA A 204 -14.26 18.31 7.94
CA ALA A 204 -13.46 17.11 8.13
C ALA A 204 -12.45 16.88 6.98
N LEU A 205 -12.85 17.10 5.72
CA LEU A 205 -11.95 17.00 4.57
C LEU A 205 -10.87 18.11 4.56
N ARG A 206 -11.12 19.25 5.21
CA ARG A 206 -10.11 20.30 5.47
C ARG A 206 -9.33 20.08 6.78
N GLY A 207 -9.66 19.05 7.57
CA GLY A 207 -8.91 18.68 8.78
C GLY A 207 -9.28 19.48 10.02
N PHE A 208 -10.38 20.24 9.97
CA PHE A 208 -10.88 20.91 11.17
C PHE A 208 -11.41 19.89 12.20
N PRO A 209 -11.47 20.26 13.49
CA PRO A 209 -12.01 19.39 14.53
C PRO A 209 -13.42 18.89 14.18
N PRO A 210 -13.75 17.62 14.47
CA PRO A 210 -15.08 17.09 14.17
C PRO A 210 -16.17 17.81 14.96
N VAL A 211 -17.30 18.00 14.29
CA VAL A 211 -18.53 18.51 14.90
C VAL A 211 -19.17 17.39 15.75
N PRO A 212 -19.65 17.67 16.98
CA PRO A 212 -20.36 16.67 17.79
C PRO A 212 -21.56 16.07 17.02
N SER A 213 -21.75 14.75 17.08
CA SER A 213 -22.78 14.02 16.33
C SER A 213 -24.19 14.59 16.55
N ARG A 214 -24.51 14.95 17.80
CA ARG A 214 -25.76 15.60 18.21
C ARG A 214 -26.08 16.95 17.53
N TRP A 215 -25.14 17.54 16.78
CA TRP A 215 -25.35 18.77 15.99
C TRP A 215 -25.45 18.49 14.48
N ILE A 216 -25.29 17.23 14.07
CA ILE A 216 -25.43 16.77 12.70
C ILE A 216 -26.85 16.20 12.55
N ASP A 217 -27.68 16.83 11.72
CA ASP A 217 -29.01 16.30 11.38
C ASP A 217 -28.86 15.13 10.38
N PRO A 218 -29.24 13.88 10.74
CA PRO A 218 -29.16 12.74 9.82
C PRO A 218 -30.10 12.90 8.62
N ALA A 219 -31.18 13.67 8.73
CA ALA A 219 -32.11 13.92 7.62
C ALA A 219 -31.52 14.87 6.56
N ALA A 220 -30.46 15.61 6.89
CA ALA A 220 -29.71 16.43 5.95
C ALA A 220 -28.67 15.62 5.14
N ALA A 221 -28.48 14.34 5.43
CA ALA A 221 -27.54 13.49 4.70
C ALA A 221 -28.06 13.20 3.27
N PRO A 222 -27.28 13.49 2.21
CA PRO A 222 -27.71 13.26 0.84
C PRO A 222 -27.78 11.76 0.52
N ALA A 223 -28.66 11.40 -0.43
CA ALA A 223 -28.95 10.00 -0.78
C ALA A 223 -27.71 9.16 -1.17
N TRP A 224 -26.65 9.78 -1.72
CA TRP A 224 -25.42 9.06 -2.05
C TRP A 224 -24.61 8.61 -0.83
N MET A 225 -24.81 9.24 0.33
CA MET A 225 -24.19 8.80 1.59
C MET A 225 -24.95 7.62 2.20
N MET A 226 -26.14 7.29 1.72
CA MET A 226 -26.97 6.19 2.23
C MET A 226 -26.63 4.90 1.47
N PRO A 227 -26.09 3.85 2.13
CA PRO A 227 -25.92 2.56 1.48
C PRO A 227 -27.28 1.97 1.08
N GLU A 228 -27.34 1.26 -0.04
CA GLU A 228 -28.53 0.52 -0.44
C GLU A 228 -28.94 -0.47 0.67
N GLY A 229 -30.23 -0.47 1.03
CA GLY A 229 -30.77 -1.34 2.08
C GLY A 229 -30.45 -0.92 3.53
N PHE A 230 -29.80 0.22 3.77
CA PHE A 230 -29.49 0.66 5.15
C PHE A 230 -30.74 0.94 6.00
N GLY A 231 -31.75 1.60 5.41
CA GLY A 231 -32.93 2.08 6.12
C GLY A 231 -32.77 3.51 6.67
N PRO A 232 -33.67 3.97 7.56
CA PRO A 232 -33.60 5.29 8.17
C PRO A 232 -32.41 5.44 9.13
N VAL A 233 -31.68 6.55 9.01
CA VAL A 233 -30.55 6.90 9.89
C VAL A 233 -31.07 7.54 11.19
N GLY A 234 -30.61 7.04 12.33
CA GLY A 234 -30.87 7.61 13.66
C GLY A 234 -29.81 8.60 14.12
N SER A 235 -28.53 8.34 13.80
CA SER A 235 -27.43 9.24 14.13
C SER A 235 -26.25 9.08 13.17
N MET A 236 -25.43 10.13 13.06
CA MET A 236 -24.25 10.18 12.19
C MET A 236 -23.07 10.84 12.91
N VAL A 237 -21.87 10.26 12.76
CA VAL A 237 -20.60 10.89 13.14
C VAL A 237 -19.80 11.15 11.86
N ILE A 238 -19.23 12.34 11.75
CA ILE A 238 -18.26 12.68 10.70
C ILE A 238 -16.96 13.09 11.39
N THR A 239 -15.87 12.36 11.13
CA THR A 239 -14.54 12.64 11.69
C THR A 239 -13.49 12.78 10.61
N PRO A 240 -12.56 13.76 10.71
CA PRO A 240 -11.40 13.82 9.82
C PRO A 240 -10.56 12.54 9.98
N LEU A 241 -9.99 12.09 8.86
CA LEU A 241 -8.90 11.14 8.81
C LEU A 241 -7.60 11.96 8.69
N PRO A 242 -6.88 12.25 9.78
CA PRO A 242 -5.71 13.12 9.74
C PRO A 242 -4.56 12.44 8.98
N GLY A 243 -3.88 13.20 8.13
CA GLY A 243 -2.67 12.76 7.44
C GLY A 243 -1.46 13.62 7.80
N HIS A 244 -0.31 13.34 7.17
CA HIS A 244 0.91 14.11 7.38
C HIS A 244 0.81 15.47 6.67
N GLY A 245 0.41 16.50 7.42
CA GLY A 245 0.34 17.90 6.97
C GLY A 245 -0.93 18.26 6.20
N VAL A 246 -1.59 17.30 5.54
CA VAL A 246 -2.90 17.44 4.89
C VAL A 246 -3.78 16.26 5.32
N PRO A 247 -5.10 16.43 5.51
CA PRO A 247 -6.01 15.31 5.79
C PRO A 247 -5.92 14.22 4.72
N ALA A 248 -6.01 12.97 5.17
CA ALA A 248 -6.12 11.80 4.30
C ALA A 248 -7.56 11.51 3.88
N GLY A 249 -8.56 12.20 4.46
CA GLY A 249 -9.97 12.10 4.09
C GLY A 249 -10.92 12.39 5.24
N ALA A 250 -12.15 11.89 5.13
CA ALA A 250 -13.14 11.86 6.19
C ALA A 250 -13.70 10.44 6.35
N LEU A 251 -13.99 10.07 7.60
CA LEU A 251 -14.73 8.86 7.97
C LEU A 251 -16.11 9.29 8.44
N VAL A 252 -17.14 8.74 7.80
CA VAL A 252 -18.54 8.88 8.20
C VAL A 252 -19.00 7.56 8.79
N LEU A 253 -19.69 7.63 9.92
CA LEU A 253 -20.28 6.49 10.62
C LEU A 253 -21.79 6.71 10.71
N LEU A 254 -22.58 5.70 10.33
CA LEU A 254 -24.04 5.76 10.32
C LEU A 254 -24.61 4.71 11.27
N ARG A 255 -25.60 5.12 12.06
CA ARG A 255 -26.42 4.25 12.92
C ARG A 255 -27.88 4.32 12.51
N LYS A 256 -28.59 3.19 12.57
CA LYS A 256 -30.02 3.11 12.23
C LYS A 256 -30.89 3.75 13.31
N SER A 257 -32.12 4.12 12.96
CA SER A 257 -33.07 4.81 13.87
C SER A 257 -33.55 3.96 15.05
N ASP A 258 -33.32 2.65 15.03
CA ASP A 258 -33.61 1.69 16.11
C ASP A 258 -32.39 1.42 17.02
N THR A 259 -31.26 2.10 16.79
CA THR A 259 -30.04 2.01 17.62
C THR A 259 -29.80 3.30 18.42
N GLU A 260 -29.13 3.18 19.57
CA GLU A 260 -28.80 4.34 20.39
C GLU A 260 -27.81 5.29 19.68
N ALA A 261 -28.04 6.60 19.83
CA ALA A 261 -27.15 7.61 19.29
C ALA A 261 -25.72 7.50 19.86
N PHE A 262 -24.72 7.87 19.06
CA PHE A 262 -23.32 7.80 19.47
C PHE A 262 -23.04 8.54 20.79
N SER A 263 -22.43 7.85 21.75
CA SER A 263 -21.99 8.45 23.00
C SER A 263 -20.71 9.27 22.81
N SER A 264 -20.40 10.16 23.76
CA SER A 264 -19.15 10.94 23.73
C SER A 264 -17.90 10.05 23.79
N GLU A 265 -17.96 8.87 24.40
CA GLU A 265 -16.85 7.91 24.39
C GLU A 265 -16.68 7.25 23.02
N GLU A 266 -17.78 6.90 22.37
CA GLU A 266 -17.77 6.31 21.03
C GLU A 266 -17.22 7.32 20.00
N GLU A 267 -17.54 8.60 20.15
CA GLU A 267 -16.91 9.66 19.36
C GLU A 267 -15.39 9.79 19.61
N VAL A 268 -14.93 9.64 20.87
CA VAL A 268 -13.48 9.60 21.19
C VAL A 268 -12.83 8.40 20.52
N PHE A 269 -13.45 7.23 20.62
CA PHE A 269 -12.94 5.99 20.05
C PHE A 269 -12.90 6.01 18.51
N ALA A 270 -13.95 6.56 17.87
CA ALA A 270 -13.99 6.80 16.44
C ALA A 270 -12.84 7.73 15.98
N ARG A 271 -12.50 8.77 16.75
CA ARG A 271 -11.32 9.61 16.49
C ARG A 271 -9.99 8.85 16.62
N LEU A 272 -9.86 7.96 17.60
CA LEU A 272 -8.65 7.13 17.79
C LEU A 272 -8.45 6.09 16.68
N PHE A 273 -9.54 5.56 16.13
CA PHE A 273 -9.53 4.74 14.92
C PHE A 273 -9.21 5.59 13.67
N ALA A 274 -9.89 6.71 13.51
CA ALA A 274 -9.69 7.63 12.38
C ALA A 274 -8.24 8.15 12.30
N ALA A 275 -7.58 8.39 13.44
CA ALA A 275 -6.16 8.75 13.47
C ALA A 275 -5.24 7.66 12.90
N ARG A 276 -5.52 6.38 13.17
CA ARG A 276 -4.75 5.24 12.64
C ARG A 276 -5.01 5.03 11.15
N ALA A 277 -6.28 5.06 10.75
CA ALA A 277 -6.70 4.96 9.36
C ALA A 277 -6.15 6.12 8.52
N GLY A 278 -6.23 7.35 9.01
CA GLY A 278 -5.68 8.53 8.36
C GLY A 278 -4.16 8.47 8.17
N ALA A 279 -3.41 8.00 9.17
CA ALA A 279 -1.97 7.79 9.03
C ALA A 279 -1.64 6.75 7.94
N ALA A 280 -2.34 5.61 7.90
CA ALA A 280 -2.13 4.58 6.87
C ALA A 280 -2.51 5.07 5.46
N LEU A 281 -3.67 5.73 5.32
CA LEU A 281 -4.12 6.34 4.07
C LEU A 281 -3.15 7.43 3.59
N SER A 282 -2.61 8.24 4.50
CA SER A 282 -1.61 9.26 4.20
C SER A 282 -0.29 8.65 3.72
N ALA A 283 0.16 7.54 4.32
CA ALA A 283 1.37 6.83 3.92
C ALA A 283 1.19 6.18 2.53
N ALA A 284 0.08 5.49 2.30
CA ALA A 284 -0.28 4.90 1.01
C ALA A 284 -0.35 5.96 -0.10
N ARG A 285 -0.96 7.12 0.19
CA ARG A 285 -1.03 8.25 -0.75
C ARG A 285 0.34 8.85 -1.05
N LEU A 286 1.16 9.12 -0.03
CA LEU A 286 2.50 9.70 -0.23
C LEU A 286 3.39 8.75 -1.03
N TYR A 287 3.31 7.44 -0.77
CA TYR A 287 4.01 6.43 -1.54
C TYR A 287 3.55 6.42 -3.01
N ALA A 288 2.24 6.44 -3.27
CA ALA A 288 1.70 6.50 -4.62
C ALA A 288 2.09 7.79 -5.37
N GLU A 289 2.10 8.95 -4.72
CA GLU A 289 2.57 10.22 -5.29
C GLU A 289 4.09 10.15 -5.61
N GLN A 290 4.90 9.58 -4.72
CA GLN A 290 6.34 9.39 -4.94
C GLN A 290 6.62 8.42 -6.11
N THR A 291 5.92 7.29 -6.17
CA THR A 291 6.03 6.33 -7.29
C THR A 291 5.64 6.99 -8.61
N ALA A 292 4.51 7.70 -8.66
CA ALA A 292 4.05 8.37 -9.88
C ALA A 292 5.04 9.44 -10.37
N ILE A 293 5.62 10.25 -9.46
CA ILE A 293 6.67 11.22 -9.81
C ILE A 293 7.91 10.52 -10.37
N SER A 294 8.36 9.45 -9.70
CA SER A 294 9.50 8.65 -10.16
C SER A 294 9.22 8.03 -11.53
N ASP A 295 8.03 7.50 -11.76
CA ASP A 295 7.68 6.81 -13.00
C ASP A 295 7.68 7.75 -14.21
N VAL A 296 7.16 8.98 -14.05
CA VAL A 296 7.18 10.03 -15.08
C VAL A 296 8.61 10.47 -15.38
N LEU A 297 9.42 10.79 -14.35
CA LEU A 297 10.81 11.19 -14.52
C LEU A 297 11.67 10.10 -15.17
N MET A 298 11.45 8.83 -14.82
CA MET A 298 12.14 7.69 -15.44
C MET A 298 11.67 7.42 -16.87
N GLN A 299 10.42 7.76 -17.23
CA GLN A 299 9.90 7.54 -18.58
C GLN A 299 10.56 8.45 -19.62
N GLU A 300 10.94 9.69 -19.27
CA GLU A 300 11.71 10.58 -20.15
C GLU A 300 13.15 10.11 -20.42
N LEU A 301 13.72 9.30 -19.51
CA LEU A 301 15.08 8.77 -19.64
C LEU A 301 15.16 7.52 -20.53
N LEU A 302 14.03 6.85 -20.79
CA LEU A 302 13.99 5.67 -21.66
C LEU A 302 14.43 6.00 -23.10
N PRO A 303 15.11 5.06 -23.80
CA PRO A 303 15.40 5.20 -25.22
C PRO A 303 14.11 5.26 -26.07
N PRO A 304 14.11 6.00 -27.19
CA PRO A 304 12.93 6.19 -28.03
C PRO A 304 12.59 4.93 -28.86
N VAL A 305 11.32 4.78 -29.24
CA VAL A 305 10.90 3.72 -30.18
C VAL A 305 11.27 4.13 -31.61
N LEU A 306 12.31 3.51 -32.16
CA LEU A 306 12.82 3.81 -33.51
C LEU A 306 11.94 3.20 -34.60
N HIS A 307 11.67 3.98 -35.66
CA HIS A 307 10.92 3.54 -36.84
C HIS A 307 11.25 4.44 -38.03
N HIS A 308 11.55 3.83 -39.20
CA HIS A 308 11.82 4.43 -40.52
C HIS A 308 11.95 5.98 -40.57
N ILE A 309 13.18 6.50 -40.42
CA ILE A 309 13.48 7.94 -40.33
C ILE A 309 14.27 8.36 -41.57
N SER A 310 13.88 9.46 -42.23
CA SER A 310 14.58 10.01 -43.41
C SER A 310 14.87 9.00 -44.52
N GLY A 311 13.99 8.00 -44.69
CA GLY A 311 14.11 6.92 -45.66
C GLY A 311 15.16 5.85 -45.32
N VAL A 312 15.62 5.79 -44.07
CA VAL A 312 16.55 4.79 -43.52
C VAL A 312 15.80 3.97 -42.46
N ASP A 313 16.01 2.65 -42.44
CA ASP A 313 15.40 1.77 -41.46
C ASP A 313 16.22 1.79 -40.17
N TYR A 314 15.58 2.14 -39.06
CA TYR A 314 16.17 2.11 -37.72
C TYR A 314 15.38 1.17 -36.82
N ALA A 315 16.09 0.36 -36.04
CA ALA A 315 15.54 -0.45 -34.98
C ALA A 315 16.38 -0.31 -33.71
N GLY A 316 15.73 -0.31 -32.56
CA GLY A 316 16.38 -0.21 -31.25
C GLY A 316 15.84 -1.25 -30.28
N ARG A 317 16.71 -1.80 -29.44
CA ARG A 317 16.32 -2.59 -28.27
C ARG A 317 17.16 -2.17 -27.07
N TYR A 318 16.51 -2.14 -25.92
CA TYR A 318 17.11 -1.77 -24.63
C TYR A 318 16.61 -2.75 -23.56
N ARG A 319 17.52 -3.24 -22.72
CA ARG A 319 17.24 -4.13 -21.59
C ARG A 319 18.09 -3.66 -20.39
N PRO A 320 17.46 -3.16 -19.30
CA PRO A 320 18.19 -2.72 -18.11
C PRO A 320 18.78 -3.90 -17.33
N ALA A 321 19.83 -3.65 -16.56
CA ALA A 321 20.65 -4.64 -15.84
C ALA A 321 19.90 -5.55 -14.83
N ALA A 322 18.72 -5.14 -14.36
CA ALA A 322 17.89 -5.90 -13.43
C ALA A 322 16.39 -5.69 -13.70
N ASP A 323 15.58 -6.75 -13.54
CA ASP A 323 14.14 -6.74 -13.87
C ASP A 323 13.28 -5.72 -13.06
N HIS A 324 13.83 -5.13 -12.01
CA HIS A 324 13.19 -4.10 -11.17
C HIS A 324 13.74 -2.68 -11.41
N GLU A 325 14.83 -2.55 -12.16
CA GLU A 325 15.38 -1.27 -12.60
C GLU A 325 14.80 -0.93 -13.98
N ARG A 326 14.25 0.27 -14.13
CA ARG A 326 13.68 0.73 -15.41
C ARG A 326 14.68 1.49 -16.29
N ILE A 327 15.82 1.88 -15.73
CA ILE A 327 16.77 2.86 -16.28
C ILE A 327 18.19 2.53 -15.80
N GLY A 328 19.18 2.80 -16.65
CA GLY A 328 20.57 2.44 -16.42
C GLY A 328 21.58 3.39 -17.06
N GLY A 329 22.81 2.91 -17.28
CA GLY A 329 23.89 3.67 -17.93
C GLY A 329 23.75 3.73 -19.45
N ASP A 330 23.34 2.62 -20.06
CA ASP A 330 23.12 2.52 -21.51
C ASP A 330 22.00 3.43 -22.02
N PHE A 331 22.23 4.03 -23.19
CA PHE A 331 21.22 4.78 -23.93
C PHE A 331 21.47 4.79 -25.43
N TYR A 332 20.41 5.05 -26.19
CA TYR A 332 20.52 5.51 -27.56
C TYR A 332 19.53 6.63 -27.86
N ASP A 333 19.82 7.38 -28.91
CA ASP A 333 18.93 8.39 -29.48
C ASP A 333 19.12 8.48 -31.00
N VAL A 334 18.07 8.87 -31.72
CA VAL A 334 18.14 9.14 -33.17
C VAL A 334 17.49 10.48 -33.46
N HIS A 335 18.34 11.42 -33.87
CA HIS A 335 17.92 12.76 -34.23
C HIS A 335 17.77 12.84 -35.76
N PRO A 336 16.55 13.07 -36.29
CA PRO A 336 16.33 13.14 -37.73
C PRO A 336 17.07 14.32 -38.36
N ALA A 337 17.47 14.15 -39.61
CA ALA A 337 17.94 15.24 -40.46
C ALA A 337 16.90 16.38 -40.51
N ALA A 338 17.35 17.63 -40.40
CA ALA A 338 16.47 18.80 -40.46
C ALA A 338 15.99 19.08 -41.89
N VAL A 339 16.81 18.75 -42.90
CA VAL A 339 16.49 18.86 -44.33
C VAL A 339 16.66 17.50 -45.01
N GLU A 340 15.81 17.21 -45.99
CA GLU A 340 15.92 15.98 -46.79
C GLU A 340 17.27 15.93 -47.53
N GLY A 341 17.99 14.81 -47.40
CA GLY A 341 19.34 14.64 -47.95
C GLY A 341 20.49 15.02 -47.00
N GLU A 342 20.20 15.60 -45.83
CA GLU A 342 21.18 15.74 -44.75
C GLU A 342 21.31 14.47 -43.89
N ALA A 343 22.27 14.46 -42.98
CA ALA A 343 22.52 13.32 -42.09
C ALA A 343 21.54 13.30 -40.91
N SER A 344 20.95 12.15 -40.65
CA SER A 344 20.35 11.86 -39.33
C SER A 344 21.45 11.38 -38.40
N LEU A 345 21.48 11.88 -37.16
CA LEU A 345 22.48 11.52 -36.16
C LEU A 345 21.94 10.47 -35.21
N VAL A 346 22.54 9.29 -35.21
CA VAL A 346 22.37 8.26 -34.19
C VAL A 346 23.46 8.41 -33.14
N SER A 347 23.07 8.27 -31.87
CA SER A 347 23.98 8.09 -30.76
C SER A 347 23.65 6.81 -30.01
N LEU A 348 24.67 6.07 -29.59
CA LEU A 348 24.59 4.97 -28.63
C LEU A 348 25.73 5.19 -27.63
N GLY A 349 25.48 5.00 -26.34
CA GLY A 349 26.52 5.10 -25.33
C GLY A 349 26.18 4.38 -24.04
N ASP A 350 27.23 4.15 -23.26
CA ASP A 350 27.19 3.56 -21.92
C ASP A 350 27.82 4.57 -20.94
N VAL A 351 27.23 4.68 -19.75
CA VAL A 351 27.73 5.51 -18.64
C VAL A 351 28.20 4.62 -17.50
N CYS A 352 29.50 4.71 -17.19
CA CYS A 352 30.13 3.90 -16.15
C CYS A 352 29.42 4.04 -14.79
N GLY A 353 28.84 2.92 -14.34
CA GLY A 353 28.04 2.81 -13.12
C GLY A 353 26.68 2.20 -13.42
N LYS A 354 25.81 2.09 -12.40
CA LYS A 354 24.45 1.54 -12.56
C LYS A 354 23.44 2.36 -11.77
N GLY A 355 22.16 2.14 -12.06
CA GLY A 355 21.03 2.78 -11.37
C GLY A 355 20.93 4.29 -11.60
N LEU A 356 20.18 4.96 -10.72
CA LEU A 356 19.69 6.33 -10.92
C LEU A 356 20.80 7.36 -11.22
N GLU A 357 21.97 7.28 -10.57
CA GLU A 357 23.04 8.25 -10.80
C GLU A 357 23.70 8.13 -12.18
N ALA A 358 23.72 6.93 -12.78
CA ALA A 358 24.15 6.74 -14.16
C ALA A 358 23.10 7.31 -15.12
N ALA A 359 21.82 6.99 -14.89
CA ALA A 359 20.70 7.47 -15.69
C ALA A 359 20.54 9.01 -15.71
N VAL A 360 20.84 9.70 -14.60
CA VAL A 360 20.89 11.18 -14.57
C VAL A 360 21.99 11.74 -15.49
N LEU A 361 23.16 11.10 -15.53
CA LEU A 361 24.24 11.49 -16.42
C LEU A 361 23.92 11.15 -17.88
N THR A 362 23.27 10.03 -18.14
CA THR A 362 22.68 9.67 -19.43
C THR A 362 21.73 10.75 -19.95
N GLY A 363 20.78 11.23 -19.13
CA GLY A 363 19.90 12.34 -19.48
C GLY A 363 20.67 13.63 -19.80
N LYS A 364 21.72 13.95 -19.03
CA LYS A 364 22.61 15.09 -19.32
C LYS A 364 23.35 14.92 -20.64
N ILE A 365 23.86 13.73 -20.97
CA ILE A 365 24.56 13.45 -22.23
C ILE A 365 23.60 13.63 -23.40
N ARG A 366 22.42 12.99 -23.38
CA ARG A 366 21.39 13.12 -24.43
C ARG A 366 21.00 14.58 -24.67
N ASN A 367 20.71 15.33 -23.60
CA ASN A 367 20.38 16.77 -23.72
C ASN A 367 21.55 17.61 -24.26
N THR A 368 22.80 17.27 -23.92
CA THR A 368 23.98 17.96 -24.45
C THR A 368 24.19 17.64 -25.93
N LEU A 369 24.04 16.38 -26.34
CA LEU A 369 24.10 15.98 -27.75
C LEU A 369 22.99 16.65 -28.57
N HIS A 370 21.77 16.71 -28.05
CA HIS A 370 20.64 17.40 -28.69
C HIS A 370 20.94 18.90 -28.92
N ALA A 371 21.50 19.59 -27.91
CA ALA A 371 21.93 20.99 -28.05
C ALA A 371 23.11 21.19 -29.04
N LEU A 372 23.87 20.13 -29.32
CA LEU A 372 24.99 20.14 -30.27
C LEU A 372 24.60 19.66 -31.69
N LEU A 373 23.32 19.34 -31.95
CA LEU A 373 22.85 18.96 -33.30
C LEU A 373 23.22 19.93 -34.44
N PRO A 374 23.28 21.26 -34.24
CA PRO A 374 23.72 22.20 -35.29
C PRO A 374 25.18 22.01 -35.76
N MET A 375 25.96 21.13 -35.12
CA MET A 375 27.31 20.73 -35.54
C MET A 375 27.45 19.20 -35.64
N ALA A 376 26.35 18.50 -35.95
CA ALA A 376 26.34 17.06 -36.20
C ALA A 376 27.27 16.64 -37.35
N ASP A 377 27.68 17.56 -38.21
CA ASP A 377 28.67 17.37 -39.27
C ASP A 377 30.12 17.25 -38.74
N ASP A 378 30.40 17.53 -37.47
CA ASP A 378 31.73 17.38 -36.85
C ASP A 378 31.65 16.58 -35.53
N HIS A 379 31.66 15.24 -35.67
CA HIS A 379 31.62 14.32 -34.53
C HIS A 379 32.77 14.56 -33.53
N GLN A 380 33.99 14.86 -33.99
CA GLN A 380 35.14 15.09 -33.10
C GLN A 380 34.93 16.35 -32.24
N ARG A 381 34.37 17.42 -32.83
CA ARG A 381 34.00 18.63 -32.09
C ARG A 381 32.83 18.41 -31.14
N MET A 382 31.80 17.66 -31.54
CA MET A 382 30.70 17.27 -30.64
C MET A 382 31.23 16.55 -29.39
N LEU A 383 32.05 15.51 -29.60
CA LEU A 383 32.65 14.73 -28.51
C LEU A 383 33.56 15.58 -27.63
N THR A 384 34.30 16.54 -28.20
CA THR A 384 35.16 17.48 -27.45
C THR A 384 34.35 18.43 -26.56
N LEU A 385 33.22 18.95 -27.06
CA LEU A 385 32.33 19.82 -26.27
C LEU A 385 31.57 19.05 -25.19
N LEU A 386 31.11 17.84 -25.51
CA LEU A 386 30.51 16.94 -24.54
C LEU A 386 31.50 16.57 -23.42
N ASN A 387 32.74 16.22 -23.77
CA ASN A 387 33.81 15.95 -22.80
C ASN A 387 34.01 17.13 -21.84
N THR A 388 34.10 18.35 -22.38
CA THR A 388 34.20 19.58 -21.59
C THR A 388 33.01 19.76 -20.64
N ALA A 389 31.79 19.48 -21.12
CA ALA A 389 30.56 19.59 -20.32
C ALA A 389 30.44 18.50 -19.23
N LEU A 390 31.09 17.33 -19.40
CA LEU A 390 31.15 16.30 -18.36
C LEU A 390 32.22 16.61 -17.31
N LEU A 391 33.44 16.96 -17.75
CA LEU A 391 34.57 17.34 -16.89
C LEU A 391 34.29 18.55 -15.99
N SER A 392 33.43 19.47 -16.41
CA SER A 392 33.03 20.64 -15.61
C SER A 392 32.06 20.33 -14.48
N SER A 393 31.68 19.07 -14.27
CA SER A 393 30.72 18.65 -13.24
C SER A 393 31.35 17.86 -12.09
N HIS A 394 30.74 17.92 -10.91
CA HIS A 394 31.27 17.35 -9.66
C HIS A 394 31.22 15.80 -9.58
N HIS A 395 31.06 15.09 -10.69
CA HIS A 395 30.87 13.63 -10.74
C HIS A 395 32.10 12.97 -11.37
N THR A 396 32.59 11.88 -10.78
CA THR A 396 33.74 11.12 -11.29
C THR A 396 33.36 10.08 -12.35
N ARG A 397 32.21 10.27 -13.03
CA ARG A 397 31.69 9.32 -14.03
C ARG A 397 32.07 9.76 -15.44
N PHE A 398 32.29 8.76 -16.28
CA PHE A 398 32.63 8.88 -17.69
C PHE A 398 31.70 7.99 -18.51
N ALA A 399 31.73 8.17 -19.83
CA ALA A 399 30.93 7.41 -20.77
C ALA A 399 31.79 6.87 -21.93
N THR A 400 31.38 5.72 -22.47
CA THR A 400 31.74 5.32 -23.83
C THR A 400 30.59 5.72 -24.76
N MET A 401 30.86 6.06 -26.02
CA MET A 401 29.79 6.25 -27.01
C MET A 401 30.26 6.08 -28.45
N VAL A 402 29.31 5.79 -29.33
CA VAL A 402 29.48 5.85 -30.78
C VAL A 402 28.45 6.80 -31.39
N LEU A 403 28.91 7.65 -32.29
CA LEU A 403 28.10 8.54 -33.12
C LEU A 403 28.07 8.01 -34.55
N ALA A 404 26.88 7.87 -35.12
CA ALA A 404 26.69 7.47 -36.51
C ALA A 404 25.82 8.51 -37.25
N SER A 405 26.43 9.23 -38.19
CA SER A 405 25.69 10.03 -39.17
C SER A 405 25.28 9.14 -40.33
N ALA A 406 24.00 9.15 -40.68
CA ALA A 406 23.45 8.36 -41.78
C ALA A 406 22.76 9.27 -42.80
N VAL A 407 23.20 9.21 -44.06
CA VAL A 407 22.65 9.95 -45.20
C VAL A 407 22.12 8.95 -46.22
N ARG A 408 20.84 9.05 -46.57
CA ARG A 408 20.28 8.25 -47.67
C ARG A 408 20.72 8.83 -49.02
N ARG A 409 21.31 8.00 -49.88
CA ARG A 409 21.66 8.35 -51.26
C ARG A 409 21.10 7.32 -52.23
N GLU A 410 20.08 7.72 -52.98
CA GLU A 410 19.29 6.86 -53.87
C GLU A 410 18.72 5.63 -53.14
N ASN A 411 19.37 4.47 -53.25
CA ASN A 411 19.00 3.22 -52.57
C ASN A 411 20.04 2.76 -51.54
N ALA A 412 21.16 3.47 -51.43
CA ALA A 412 22.21 3.21 -50.45
C ALA A 412 22.09 4.15 -49.23
N VAL A 413 22.77 3.79 -48.15
CA VAL A 413 22.94 4.66 -46.98
C VAL A 413 24.43 4.85 -46.72
N ASP A 414 24.89 6.09 -46.86
CA ASP A 414 26.24 6.48 -46.49
C ASP A 414 26.29 6.74 -44.98
N LEU A 415 27.19 6.03 -44.31
CA LEU A 415 27.46 6.12 -42.88
C LEU A 415 28.81 6.76 -42.62
N ARG A 416 28.84 7.60 -41.58
CA ARG A 416 30.06 8.06 -40.92
C ARG A 416 29.97 7.69 -39.45
N LEU A 417 30.91 6.88 -38.99
CA LEU A 417 30.91 6.20 -37.70
C LEU A 417 32.11 6.69 -36.88
N THR A 418 31.90 7.16 -35.64
CA THR A 418 32.96 7.69 -34.78
C THR A 418 32.79 7.17 -33.36
N SER A 419 33.81 6.45 -32.84
CA SER A 419 33.78 5.89 -31.49
C SER A 419 34.61 6.74 -30.50
N GLY A 420 34.00 7.06 -29.36
CA GLY A 420 34.62 7.62 -28.16
C GLY A 420 34.83 6.53 -27.10
N GLY A 421 35.69 5.54 -27.41
CA GLY A 421 36.02 4.44 -26.50
C GLY A 421 34.97 3.33 -26.39
N HIS A 422 34.00 3.29 -27.30
CA HIS A 422 32.92 2.29 -27.37
C HIS A 422 33.30 1.14 -28.32
N PRO A 423 32.70 -0.07 -28.18
CA PRO A 423 32.86 -1.16 -29.14
C PRO A 423 32.62 -0.73 -30.60
N SER A 424 33.41 -1.31 -31.51
CA SER A 424 33.37 -1.02 -32.94
C SER A 424 32.03 -1.43 -33.56
N PRO A 425 31.37 -0.57 -34.37
CA PRO A 425 30.19 -0.95 -35.14
C PRO A 425 30.45 -2.16 -36.07
N LEU A 426 29.45 -3.03 -36.19
CA LEU A 426 29.50 -4.20 -37.07
C LEU A 426 28.63 -4.01 -38.31
N ILE A 427 29.21 -4.14 -39.49
CA ILE A 427 28.52 -4.01 -40.77
C ILE A 427 28.20 -5.40 -41.30
N VAL A 428 26.92 -5.72 -41.40
CA VAL A 428 26.39 -6.97 -41.94
C VAL A 428 26.09 -6.78 -43.43
N ARG A 429 26.90 -7.43 -44.26
CA ARG A 429 26.75 -7.47 -45.72
C ARG A 429 25.68 -8.46 -46.15
N THR A 430 25.17 -8.29 -47.37
CA THR A 430 24.11 -9.17 -47.92
C THR A 430 24.56 -10.60 -48.21
N ASP A 431 25.86 -10.85 -48.29
CA ASP A 431 26.47 -12.19 -48.44
C ASP A 431 26.70 -12.92 -47.11
N GLY A 432 26.41 -12.28 -45.96
CA GLY A 432 26.67 -12.79 -44.62
C GLY A 432 28.06 -12.46 -44.07
N THR A 433 28.89 -11.71 -44.81
CA THR A 433 30.13 -11.15 -44.27
C THR A 433 29.80 -10.12 -43.19
N VAL A 434 30.50 -10.19 -42.05
CA VAL A 434 30.40 -9.20 -40.97
C VAL A 434 31.74 -8.48 -40.83
N GLU A 435 31.76 -7.24 -41.28
CA GLU A 435 32.90 -6.33 -41.17
C GLU A 435 32.85 -5.57 -39.85
N GLU A 436 34.01 -5.13 -39.37
CA GLU A 436 34.13 -4.24 -38.23
C GLU A 436 34.57 -2.86 -38.73
N ALA A 437 33.87 -1.81 -38.32
CA ALA A 437 34.25 -0.45 -38.68
C ALA A 437 35.52 -0.02 -37.92
N ASP A 438 36.50 0.53 -38.63
CA ASP A 438 37.77 1.01 -38.08
C ASP A 438 37.59 2.30 -37.24
N THR A 439 36.99 2.12 -36.06
CA THR A 439 36.67 3.21 -35.13
C THR A 439 37.30 2.94 -33.78
N HIS A 440 38.04 3.93 -33.28
CA HIS A 440 38.77 3.86 -32.01
C HIS A 440 38.67 5.21 -31.31
N GLY A 441 38.72 5.24 -29.98
CA GLY A 441 38.78 6.51 -29.27
C GLY A 441 38.96 6.36 -27.77
N THR A 442 38.91 7.50 -27.08
CA THR A 442 39.03 7.60 -25.63
C THR A 442 37.69 7.84 -24.95
N LEU A 443 37.56 7.36 -23.71
CA LEU A 443 36.44 7.63 -22.80
C LEU A 443 36.09 9.13 -22.72
N ILE A 444 34.79 9.43 -22.74
CA ILE A 444 34.25 10.80 -22.66
C ILE A 444 34.00 11.16 -21.19
N GLY A 445 34.51 12.31 -20.75
CA GLY A 445 34.42 12.78 -19.36
C GLY A 445 35.53 12.26 -18.43
N ALA A 446 36.41 11.37 -18.90
CA ALA A 446 37.52 10.82 -18.11
C ALA A 446 38.86 11.56 -18.31
N LEU A 447 39.12 12.07 -19.52
CA LEU A 447 40.41 12.64 -19.91
C LEU A 447 40.26 14.11 -20.34
N PRO A 448 41.27 14.99 -20.10
CA PRO A 448 41.20 16.41 -20.50
C PRO A 448 40.94 16.64 -21.99
N THR A 449 41.35 15.69 -22.83
CA THR A 449 41.20 15.72 -24.29
C THR A 449 40.62 14.40 -24.76
N VAL A 450 39.65 14.45 -25.67
CA VAL A 450 39.13 13.26 -26.36
C VAL A 450 39.73 13.13 -27.75
N SER A 451 40.17 11.93 -28.09
CA SER A 451 40.51 11.54 -29.46
C SER A 451 39.51 10.49 -29.96
N ALA A 452 39.02 10.66 -31.18
CA ALA A 452 38.20 9.66 -31.86
C ALA A 452 38.60 9.50 -33.34
N THR A 453 38.60 8.25 -33.81
CA THR A 453 38.80 7.85 -35.20
C THR A 453 37.44 7.67 -35.86
N THR A 454 37.32 8.15 -37.10
CA THR A 454 36.07 8.14 -37.85
C THR A 454 36.21 7.25 -39.07
N ALA A 455 35.40 6.19 -39.14
CA ALA A 455 35.25 5.33 -40.30
C ALA A 455 34.10 5.84 -41.19
N THR A 456 34.17 5.55 -42.49
CA THR A 456 33.06 5.73 -43.43
C THR A 456 32.72 4.41 -44.09
N ALA A 457 31.42 4.16 -44.30
CA ALA A 457 30.93 2.95 -44.95
C ALA A 457 29.67 3.27 -45.75
N THR A 458 29.48 2.60 -46.87
CA THR A 458 28.21 2.63 -47.61
C THR A 458 27.51 1.28 -47.41
N LEU A 459 26.24 1.33 -47.03
CA LEU A 459 25.34 0.17 -46.97
C LEU A 459 24.57 0.04 -48.29
N ALA A 460 24.69 -1.10 -48.96
CA ALA A 460 23.84 -1.46 -50.09
C ALA A 460 22.42 -1.92 -49.61
N PRO A 461 21.40 -1.95 -50.48
CA PRO A 461 20.03 -2.34 -50.09
C PRO A 461 19.96 -3.70 -49.36
N GLY A 462 19.47 -3.70 -48.12
CA GLY A 462 19.43 -4.88 -47.26
C GLY A 462 20.70 -5.15 -46.45
N GLU A 463 21.70 -4.27 -46.50
CA GLU A 463 22.84 -4.26 -45.57
C GLU A 463 22.52 -3.43 -44.33
N SER A 464 23.17 -3.77 -43.22
CA SER A 464 22.89 -3.18 -41.90
C SER A 464 24.16 -2.88 -41.12
N CYS A 465 24.18 -1.78 -40.39
CA CYS A 465 25.19 -1.47 -39.38
C CYS A 465 24.57 -1.66 -37.99
N VAL A 466 25.24 -2.41 -37.14
CA VAL A 466 24.83 -2.73 -35.77
C VAL A 466 25.76 -2.01 -34.79
N LEU A 467 25.19 -1.08 -34.03
CA LEU A 467 25.80 -0.45 -32.86
C LEU A 467 25.34 -1.25 -31.63
N TYR A 468 26.24 -1.60 -30.72
CA TYR A 468 25.90 -2.39 -29.54
C TYR A 468 26.79 -2.03 -28.35
N THR A 469 26.22 -2.12 -27.14
CA THR A 469 26.95 -1.90 -25.89
C THR A 469 27.64 -3.18 -25.41
N ASP A 470 28.67 -3.02 -24.58
CA ASP A 470 29.52 -4.15 -24.17
C ASP A 470 28.76 -5.17 -23.31
N GLY A 471 27.66 -4.80 -22.64
CA GLY A 471 26.74 -5.71 -21.94
C GLY A 471 26.30 -6.92 -22.77
N ILE A 472 26.23 -6.82 -24.10
CA ILE A 472 25.96 -7.96 -25.01
C ILE A 472 27.15 -8.91 -25.05
N THR A 473 28.37 -8.39 -25.18
CA THR A 473 29.59 -9.20 -25.25
C THR A 473 30.06 -9.70 -23.89
N GLU A 474 29.85 -8.92 -22.84
CA GLU A 474 30.18 -9.17 -21.43
C GLU A 474 29.20 -10.15 -20.77
N ALA A 475 27.99 -10.35 -21.33
CA ALA A 475 26.95 -11.25 -20.83
C ALA A 475 27.51 -12.62 -20.40
N LYS A 476 27.34 -12.99 -19.13
CA LYS A 476 27.97 -14.17 -18.50
C LYS A 476 27.02 -15.35 -18.45
N GLY A 477 27.44 -16.46 -19.06
CA GLY A 477 26.60 -17.62 -19.30
C GLY A 477 27.36 -18.88 -19.71
N GLY A 478 26.72 -19.70 -20.53
CA GLY A 478 27.27 -20.97 -21.03
C GLY A 478 27.29 -22.10 -19.98
N PRO A 479 27.91 -23.25 -20.27
CA PRO A 479 27.80 -24.48 -19.46
C PRO A 479 28.26 -24.36 -18.00
N LEU A 480 29.21 -23.47 -17.72
CA LEU A 480 29.71 -23.16 -16.37
C LEU A 480 29.18 -21.82 -15.82
N GLY A 481 28.36 -21.10 -16.60
CA GLY A 481 27.70 -19.86 -16.18
C GLY A 481 28.57 -18.61 -16.07
N ASN A 482 29.88 -18.72 -16.31
CA ASN A 482 30.86 -17.63 -16.15
C ASN A 482 31.53 -17.21 -17.47
N ALA A 483 31.16 -17.81 -18.60
CA ALA A 483 31.76 -17.47 -19.89
C ALA A 483 31.05 -16.24 -20.49
N GLN A 484 31.83 -15.21 -20.86
CA GLN A 484 31.33 -14.10 -21.67
C GLN A 484 30.77 -14.60 -23.01
N PHE A 485 29.72 -13.98 -23.52
CA PHE A 485 29.15 -14.25 -24.83
C PHE A 485 30.19 -13.95 -25.92
N GLY A 486 30.85 -12.81 -25.82
CA GLY A 486 32.00 -12.45 -26.63
C GLY A 486 31.68 -12.10 -28.08
N GLU A 487 32.43 -11.15 -28.60
CA GLU A 487 32.26 -10.57 -29.94
C GLU A 487 32.30 -11.61 -31.07
N ALA A 488 33.16 -12.64 -30.95
CA ALA A 488 33.25 -13.72 -31.92
C ALA A 488 31.97 -14.58 -32.00
N ARG A 489 31.08 -14.57 -30.99
CA ARG A 489 29.73 -15.18 -31.09
C ARG A 489 28.76 -14.19 -31.73
N LEU A 490 28.80 -12.92 -31.35
CA LEU A 490 27.99 -11.86 -31.94
C LEU A 490 28.18 -11.77 -33.47
N LYS A 491 29.42 -11.67 -33.95
CA LYS A 491 29.75 -11.67 -35.40
C LYS A 491 29.20 -12.92 -36.12
N ARG A 492 29.25 -14.10 -35.50
CA ARG A 492 28.68 -15.35 -36.07
C ARG A 492 27.16 -15.41 -36.10
N ALA A 493 26.49 -14.76 -35.15
CA ALA A 493 25.04 -14.62 -35.15
C ALA A 493 24.59 -13.61 -36.21
N LEU A 494 25.23 -12.44 -36.26
CA LEU A 494 24.95 -11.40 -37.24
C LEU A 494 25.15 -11.87 -38.69
N ALA A 495 26.13 -12.74 -38.95
CA ALA A 495 26.32 -13.38 -40.26
C ALA A 495 25.08 -14.19 -40.73
N GLN A 496 24.29 -14.73 -39.80
CA GLN A 496 23.03 -15.45 -40.10
C GLN A 496 21.84 -14.50 -40.29
N CYS A 497 22.01 -13.22 -39.93
CA CYS A 497 20.99 -12.17 -40.06
C CYS A 497 21.08 -11.43 -41.40
N ALA A 498 21.88 -11.91 -42.35
CA ALA A 498 22.11 -11.28 -43.65
C ALA A 498 20.80 -10.94 -44.37
N GLY A 499 20.51 -9.64 -44.49
CA GLY A 499 19.29 -9.16 -45.14
C GLY A 499 17.99 -9.42 -44.37
N MET A 500 18.04 -9.64 -43.05
CA MET A 500 16.86 -9.48 -42.20
C MET A 500 16.49 -7.98 -42.09
N PRO A 501 15.22 -7.63 -41.82
CA PRO A 501 14.84 -6.26 -41.46
C PRO A 501 15.55 -5.82 -40.18
N ALA A 502 15.84 -4.51 -40.03
CA ALA A 502 16.53 -3.95 -38.86
C ALA A 502 15.97 -4.45 -37.51
N GLU A 503 14.64 -4.49 -37.41
CA GLU A 503 13.90 -4.95 -36.22
C GLU A 503 14.23 -6.41 -35.87
N GLY A 504 14.23 -7.30 -36.88
CA GLY A 504 14.57 -8.71 -36.69
C GLY A 504 16.03 -8.93 -36.30
N ILE A 505 16.95 -8.07 -36.74
CA ILE A 505 18.36 -8.10 -36.30
C ILE A 505 18.46 -7.71 -34.82
N ALA A 506 17.82 -6.60 -34.43
CA ALA A 506 17.83 -6.12 -33.05
C ALA A 506 17.20 -7.13 -32.07
N GLU A 507 16.06 -7.71 -32.44
CA GLU A 507 15.41 -8.78 -31.69
C GLU A 507 16.27 -10.05 -31.59
N HIS A 508 16.92 -10.46 -32.67
CA HIS A 508 17.76 -11.66 -32.66
C HIS A 508 18.97 -11.49 -31.72
N VAL A 509 19.62 -10.32 -31.74
CA VAL A 509 20.74 -10.02 -30.83
C VAL A 509 20.28 -10.02 -29.36
N GLN A 510 19.16 -9.37 -29.04
CA GLN A 510 18.62 -9.36 -27.68
C GLN A 510 18.25 -10.78 -27.22
N MET A 511 17.52 -11.54 -28.05
CA MET A 511 17.12 -12.92 -27.74
C MET A 511 18.33 -13.82 -27.45
N LEU A 512 19.43 -13.66 -28.18
CA LEU A 512 20.66 -14.43 -27.95
C LEU A 512 21.35 -14.06 -26.63
N ALA A 513 21.39 -12.77 -26.27
CA ALA A 513 21.90 -12.34 -24.97
C ALA A 513 21.05 -12.92 -23.83
N ASP A 514 19.72 -12.81 -23.93
CA ASP A 514 18.77 -13.34 -22.94
C ASP A 514 18.92 -14.86 -22.73
N GLN A 515 19.01 -15.63 -23.83
CA GLN A 515 19.22 -17.08 -23.80
C GLN A 515 20.58 -17.45 -23.20
N TRP A 516 21.62 -16.66 -23.44
CA TRP A 516 22.95 -16.90 -22.89
C TRP A 516 23.01 -16.63 -21.38
N LEU A 517 22.36 -15.55 -20.93
CA LEU A 517 22.27 -15.15 -19.52
C LEU A 517 21.49 -16.14 -18.68
N ASN A 518 20.38 -16.69 -19.19
CA ASN A 518 19.56 -17.69 -18.51
C ASN A 518 19.19 -17.28 -17.06
N GLY A 519 18.69 -16.04 -16.90
CA GLY A 519 18.27 -15.47 -15.61
C GLY A 519 19.41 -14.98 -14.69
N ARG A 520 20.64 -14.86 -15.19
CA ARG A 520 21.78 -14.28 -14.45
C ARG A 520 21.77 -12.75 -14.53
N SER A 521 22.33 -12.11 -13.50
CA SER A 521 22.61 -10.66 -13.49
C SER A 521 23.58 -10.29 -14.63
N HIS A 522 23.32 -9.15 -15.25
CA HIS A 522 24.05 -8.64 -16.41
C HIS A 522 24.36 -7.14 -16.26
N ASP A 523 24.98 -6.55 -17.28
CA ASP A 523 25.00 -5.09 -17.43
C ASP A 523 23.81 -4.60 -18.26
N ASP A 524 23.59 -3.29 -18.32
CA ASP A 524 22.62 -2.78 -19.28
C ASP A 524 22.98 -3.24 -20.70
N ILE A 525 21.96 -3.43 -21.53
CA ILE A 525 22.11 -3.89 -22.92
C ILE A 525 21.34 -2.95 -23.82
N ALA A 526 22.04 -2.31 -24.76
CA ALA A 526 21.45 -1.55 -25.85
C ALA A 526 22.03 -1.97 -27.20
N VAL A 527 21.15 -2.05 -28.19
CA VAL A 527 21.51 -2.30 -29.59
C VAL A 527 20.69 -1.39 -30.50
N VAL A 528 21.36 -0.78 -31.47
CA VAL A 528 20.74 0.02 -32.54
C VAL A 528 21.19 -0.52 -33.88
N VAL A 529 20.23 -0.79 -34.75
CA VAL A 529 20.46 -1.27 -36.11
C VAL A 529 20.05 -0.19 -37.09
N ILE A 530 20.97 0.18 -37.97
CA ILE A 530 20.78 1.13 -39.07
C ILE A 530 20.85 0.34 -40.37
N SER A 531 19.77 0.27 -41.14
CA SER A 531 19.71 -0.55 -42.36
C SER A 531 19.35 0.29 -43.59
N ALA A 532 20.00 -0.02 -44.71
CA ALA A 532 19.58 0.49 -46.02
C ALA A 532 18.33 -0.29 -46.49
N PRO A 533 17.17 0.36 -46.71
CA PRO A 533 15.95 -0.36 -47.05
C PRO A 533 16.10 -1.14 -48.35
N ARG A 534 15.59 -2.37 -48.36
CA ARG A 534 15.44 -3.14 -49.61
C ARG A 534 14.40 -2.46 -50.49
N THR A 535 14.81 -1.88 -51.61
CA THR A 535 13.87 -1.34 -52.61
C THR A 535 13.09 -2.42 -53.34
N HIS A 536 12.06 -2.94 -52.68
CA HIS A 536 10.87 -3.43 -53.37
C HIS A 536 9.94 -2.25 -53.66
N HIS A 537 10.32 -1.41 -54.63
CA HIS A 537 9.33 -0.62 -55.35
C HIS A 537 8.50 -1.56 -56.24
N LEU A 538 7.61 -2.33 -55.62
CA LEU A 538 6.31 -2.53 -56.22
C LEU A 538 5.65 -1.16 -56.18
N SER A 539 5.62 -0.49 -57.34
CA SER A 539 4.71 0.63 -57.55
C SER A 539 3.30 0.11 -57.33
N ALA A 540 2.73 0.41 -56.17
CA ALA A 540 1.35 0.09 -55.84
C ALA A 540 0.43 0.92 -56.75
N VAL A 541 0.13 0.34 -57.91
CA VAL A 541 -1.16 0.55 -58.57
C VAL A 541 -2.25 0.24 -57.53
N ASP A 542 -3.28 1.09 -57.52
CA ASP A 542 -4.43 1.06 -56.61
C ASP A 542 -4.11 1.40 -55.13
N GLY A 543 -3.96 2.71 -54.89
CA GLY A 543 -3.78 3.23 -53.54
C GLY A 543 -5.06 3.18 -52.70
N HIS A 544 -5.00 2.52 -51.54
CA HIS A 544 -5.82 2.78 -50.36
C HIS A 544 -5.13 2.22 -49.10
N THR A 545 -4.47 3.06 -48.31
CA THR A 545 -4.04 2.73 -46.94
C THR A 545 -4.77 3.62 -45.95
N ARG A 546 -5.48 2.98 -45.01
CA ARG A 546 -6.29 3.63 -43.98
C ARG A 546 -5.39 4.38 -42.99
N GLY A 547 -5.71 5.64 -42.72
CA GLY A 547 -5.14 6.37 -41.58
C GLY A 547 -5.68 5.87 -40.24
N ARG A 548 -4.82 5.90 -39.22
CA ARG A 548 -5.13 6.05 -37.79
C ARG A 548 -4.07 6.99 -37.24
N TYR A 549 -4.35 8.29 -37.19
CA TYR A 549 -4.89 8.95 -36.00
C TYR A 549 -3.98 8.81 -34.78
N THR A 550 -3.18 9.86 -34.57
CA THR A 550 -2.70 10.28 -33.27
C THR A 550 -3.88 10.65 -32.36
N ALA A 551 -3.76 10.27 -31.09
CA ALA A 551 -4.52 10.77 -29.95
C ALA A 551 -3.61 10.63 -28.71
#